data_AF-A0A954VMU0-F1
#
_entry.id   AF-A0A954VMU0-F1
#
_cell.length_a   1.000
_cell.length_b   1.000
_cell.length_c   1.000
_cell.angle_alpha   90.00
_cell.angle_beta   90.00
_cell.angle_gamma   90.00
#
_symmetry.space_group_name_H-M   'P 1'
#
loop_
_entity.id
_entity.type
_entity.pdbx_description
1 polymer ?
#
loop_
_entity_poly.entity_id
_entity_poly.type
_entity_poly.pdbx_seq_one_letter_code
_entity_poly.pdbx_strand_id
1 'polypeptide(L)' 'MVNSTATLDRTFVALSDPTRRALLARLRDQPLSASELAKPFGIGN' A
#
# COMPACT_ATOMS: atom_id res chain seq x y z
N MET A 1 17.69 -4.41 -20.67
CA MET A 1 16.84 -4.87 -19.56
C MET A 1 17.04 -3.98 -18.33
N VAL A 2 16.54 -2.74 -18.35
CA VAL A 2 16.82 -1.76 -17.25
C VAL A 2 15.53 -1.30 -16.54
N ASN A 3 14.35 -1.49 -17.17
CA ASN A 3 13.07 -1.07 -16.62
C ASN A 3 12.49 -2.00 -15.54
N SER A 4 12.88 -3.28 -15.56
CA SER A 4 12.39 -4.28 -14.61
C SER A 4 12.95 -4.05 -13.20
N THR A 5 14.23 -3.71 -13.08
CA THR A 5 14.88 -3.45 -11.78
C THR A 5 14.28 -2.22 -11.11
N ALA A 6 14.16 -1.09 -11.82
CA ALA A 6 13.56 0.13 -11.25
C ALA A 6 12.10 -0.07 -10.81
N THR A 7 11.33 -0.87 -11.54
CA THR A 7 9.94 -1.19 -11.19
C THR A 7 9.88 -2.07 -9.93
N LEU A 8 10.74 -3.07 -9.83
CA LEU A 8 10.83 -3.94 -8.66
C LEU A 8 11.32 -3.17 -7.44
N ASP A 9 12.36 -2.35 -7.56
CA ASP A 9 12.87 -1.51 -6.47
C ASP A 9 11.77 -0.61 -5.93
N ARG A 10 11.02 0.08 -6.80
CA ARG A 10 9.87 0.90 -6.38
C ARG A 10 8.81 0.08 -5.68
N THR A 11 8.54 -1.14 -6.15
CA THR A 11 7.55 -2.04 -5.55
C THR A 11 7.99 -2.48 -4.17
N PHE A 12 9.24 -2.93 -4.01
CA PHE A 12 9.76 -3.39 -2.73
C PHE A 12 9.91 -2.24 -1.72
N VAL A 13 10.29 -1.04 -2.17
CA VAL A 13 10.27 0.18 -1.34
C VAL A 13 8.84 0.49 -0.88
N ALA A 14 7.83 0.38 -1.74
CA ALA A 14 6.44 0.59 -1.36
C ALA A 14 5.91 -0.49 -0.38
N LEU A 15 6.43 -1.72 -0.45
CA LEU A 15 6.04 -2.82 0.43
C LEU A 15 6.83 -2.86 1.75
N SER A 16 7.92 -2.10 1.88
CA SER A 16 8.68 -2.04 3.13
C SER A 16 7.95 -1.27 4.23
N ASP A 17 7.06 -0.35 3.88
CA ASP A 17 6.23 0.39 4.83
C ASP A 17 5.11 -0.51 5.43
N PRO A 18 5.07 -0.68 6.77
CA PRO A 18 4.08 -1.54 7.43
C PRO A 18 2.64 -1.04 7.25
N THR A 19 2.44 0.28 7.17
CA THR A 19 1.11 0.88 6.92
C THR A 19 0.60 0.50 5.53
N ARG A 20 1.42 0.60 4.48
CA ARG A 20 1.09 0.16 3.13
C ARG A 20 0.79 -1.32 3.05
N ARG A 21 1.53 -2.19 3.75
CA ARG A 21 1.20 -3.62 3.82
C ARG A 21 -0.15 -3.86 4.47
N ALA A 22 -0.46 -3.15 5.56
CA ALA A 22 -1.75 -3.26 6.22
C ALA A 22 -2.91 -2.75 5.35
N LEU A 23 -2.71 -1.67 4.58
CA LEU A 23 -3.67 -1.18 3.59
C LEU A 23 -3.96 -2.24 2.51
N LEU A 24 -2.92 -2.87 1.94
CA LEU A 24 -3.07 -3.94 0.94
C LEU A 24 -3.78 -5.17 1.52
N ALA A 25 -3.49 -5.55 2.75
CA ALA A 25 -4.15 -6.67 3.42
C ALA A 25 -5.67 -6.44 3.54
N ARG A 26 -6.11 -5.20 3.81
CA ARG A 26 -7.54 -4.84 3.88
C ARG A 26 -8.20 -4.83 2.49
N LEU A 27 -7.49 -4.35 1.47
CA LEU A 27 -7.98 -4.34 0.08
C LEU A 27 -8.09 -5.73 -0.54
N ARG A 28 -7.29 -6.70 -0.07
CA ARG A 28 -7.33 -8.08 -0.56
C ARG A 28 -8.71 -8.71 -0.38
N ASP A 29 -9.37 -8.41 0.72
CA ASP A 29 -10.61 -9.08 1.10
C ASP A 29 -11.84 -8.40 0.48
N GLN A 30 -11.81 -7.07 0.30
CA GLN A 30 -12.88 -6.32 -0.37
C GLN A 30 -12.40 -4.93 -0.86
N PRO A 31 -13.07 -4.34 -1.87
CA PRO A 31 -12.87 -2.94 -2.23
C PRO A 31 -13.25 -2.01 -1.08
N LEU A 32 -12.41 -1.01 -0.81
CA LEU A 32 -12.64 0.02 0.22
C LEU A 32 -12.32 1.39 -0.35
N SER A 33 -13.05 2.42 0.10
CA SER A 33 -12.70 3.80 -0.19
C SER A 33 -11.42 4.24 0.54
N ALA A 34 -10.79 5.30 0.06
CA ALA A 34 -9.59 5.85 0.69
C ALA A 34 -9.83 6.24 2.16
N SER A 35 -10.98 6.84 2.48
CA SER A 35 -11.32 7.22 3.85
C SER A 35 -11.50 6.01 4.77
N GLU A 36 -12.09 4.91 4.28
CA GLU A 36 -12.24 3.68 5.07
C GLU A 36 -10.91 2.97 5.33
N LEU A 37 -10.00 3.03 4.36
CA LEU A 37 -8.64 2.52 4.50
C LEU A 37 -7.81 3.32 5.49
N ALA A 38 -8.04 4.63 5.59
CA ALA A 38 -7.24 5.55 6.38
C ALA A 38 -7.64 5.60 7.87
N LYS A 39 -8.93 5.35 8.18
CA LYS A 39 -9.50 5.33 9.55
C LYS A 39 -8.65 4.60 10.61
N PRO A 40 -8.16 3.36 10.39
CA PRO A 40 -7.40 2.63 11.41
C PRO A 40 -6.04 3.24 11.74
N PHE A 41 -5.52 4.11 10.88
CA PHE A 41 -4.19 4.71 11.00
C PHE A 41 -4.25 6.17 11.48
N GLY A 42 -5.45 6.70 11.76
CA GLY A 42 -5.61 8.13 12.07
C GLY A 42 -5.22 9.05 10.91
N ILE A 43 -5.18 8.51 9.70
CA ILE A 43 -4.90 9.25 8.47
C ILE A 43 -6.25 9.71 7.93
N GLY A 44 -6.38 10.97 7.56
CA GLY A 44 -7.66 11.53 7.14
C GLY A 44 -8.35 12.35 8.23
N ASN A 45 -7.62 13.33 8.75
CA ASN A 45 -8.01 14.74 8.85
C ASN A 45 -6.73 15.55 8.98
#